data_AF-A0A0S8GGN7-F1
#
_entry.id   AF-A0A0S8GGN7-F1
#
_cell.length_a   1.000
_cell.length_b   1.000
_cell.length_c   1.000
_cell.angle_alpha   90.00
_cell.angle_beta   90.00
_cell.angle_gamma   90.00
#
_symmetry.space_group_name_H-M   'P 1'
#
loop_
_entity.id
_entity.type
_entity.pdbx_description
1 polymer ?
#
loop_
_entity_poly.entity_id
_entity_poly.type
_entity_poly.pdbx_seq_one_letter_code
_entity_poly.pdbx_strand_id
1 'polypeptide(L)'
;KIARALRPGGKLLLDIRNARAPRKTTTSWMKLCNGYLVMADRYDAEHKREHGDCLFIDASGNVNVLTGALRRATSRLYTLPEMKAMLRDARLRYLHAYCGFQVPPKELIPSYRRNIVVVAQK
;
A
#
# COMPACT_ATOMS: atom_id res chain seq x y z
N LYS A 1 2.28 13.41 -14.62
CA LYS A 1 0.82 13.63 -14.69
C LYS A 1 0.29 14.31 -13.41
N ILE A 2 0.57 13.80 -12.20
CA ILE A 2 0.13 14.43 -10.93
C ILE A 2 0.65 15.86 -10.72
N ALA A 3 1.95 16.12 -10.93
CA ALA A 3 2.50 17.47 -10.75
C ALA A 3 1.83 18.54 -11.62
N ARG A 4 1.28 18.18 -12.79
CA ARG A 4 0.54 19.14 -13.63
C ARG A 4 -0.84 19.46 -13.06
N ALA A 5 -1.47 18.52 -12.35
CA ALA A 5 -2.77 18.70 -11.72
C ALA A 5 -2.73 19.57 -10.45
N LEU A 6 -1.56 19.73 -9.84
CA LEU A 6 -1.38 20.58 -8.67
C LEU A 6 -1.16 22.04 -9.08
N ARG A 7 -1.77 22.98 -8.34
CA ARG A 7 -1.43 24.41 -8.40
C ARG A 7 -0.02 24.64 -7.81
N PRO A 8 0.68 25.74 -8.16
CA PRO A 8 1.93 26.11 -7.49
C PRO A 8 1.76 26.12 -5.97
N GLY A 9 2.67 25.46 -5.24
CA GLY A 9 2.58 25.32 -3.77
C GLY A 9 1.60 24.26 -3.28
N GLY A 10 0.82 23.63 -4.17
CA GLY A 10 -0.10 22.55 -3.85
C GLY A 10 0.60 21.32 -3.29
N LYS A 11 -0.04 20.63 -2.35
CA LYS A 11 0.52 19.47 -1.65
C LYS A 11 -0.04 18.16 -2.19
N LEU A 12 0.82 17.15 -2.24
CA LEU A 12 0.49 15.75 -2.49
C LEU A 12 0.68 14.97 -1.19
N LEU A 13 -0.31 14.16 -0.85
CA LEU A 13 -0.22 13.17 0.22
C LEU A 13 -0.35 11.77 -0.41
N LEU A 14 0.58 10.88 -0.09
CA LEU A 14 0.58 9.49 -0.53
C LEU A 14 0.58 8.57 0.68
N ASP A 15 -0.46 7.76 0.83
CA ASP A 15 -0.47 6.65 1.78
C ASP A 15 0.14 5.41 1.12
N ILE A 16 1.27 4.94 1.64
CA ILE A 16 2.00 3.84 1.03
C ILE A 16 2.36 2.78 2.07
N ARG A 17 2.34 1.52 1.63
CA ARG A 17 2.88 0.40 2.42
C ARG A 17 4.36 0.63 2.69
N ASN A 18 4.76 0.49 3.95
CA ASN A 18 6.15 0.64 4.34
C ASN A 18 6.97 -0.59 3.93
N ALA A 19 8.02 -0.36 3.14
CA ALA A 19 8.92 -1.40 2.67
C ALA A 19 9.77 -2.06 3.78
N ARG A 20 9.88 -1.43 4.96
CA ARG A 20 10.60 -1.98 6.12
C ARG A 20 9.73 -2.85 7.04
N ALA A 21 8.43 -2.94 6.76
CA ALA A 21 7.54 -3.80 7.52
C ALA A 21 7.98 -5.27 7.35
N PRO A 22 8.07 -6.08 8.42
CA PRO A 22 8.29 -7.51 8.27
C PRO A 22 7.13 -8.08 7.46
N ARG A 23 7.45 -8.77 6.36
CA ARG A 23 6.48 -9.44 5.51
C ARG A 23 6.57 -10.93 5.74
N LYS A 24 5.43 -11.54 6.05
CA LYS A 24 5.27 -12.98 6.11
C LYS A 24 4.21 -13.35 5.10
N THR A 25 4.32 -14.56 4.56
CA THR A 25 3.17 -15.16 3.88
C THR A 25 2.07 -15.31 4.91
N THR A 26 0.91 -14.72 4.64
CA THR A 26 -0.23 -14.74 5.55
C THR A 26 -1.47 -15.17 4.81
N THR A 27 -2.26 -16.03 5.45
CA THR A 27 -3.63 -16.32 5.04
C THR A 27 -4.55 -15.72 6.09
N SER A 28 -5.50 -14.92 5.64
CA SER A 28 -6.52 -14.33 6.51
C SER A 28 -7.91 -14.66 6.00
N TRP A 29 -8.82 -14.80 6.95
CA TRP A 29 -10.22 -15.13 6.72
C TRP A 29 -11.08 -14.00 7.26
N MET A 30 -12.05 -13.56 6.46
CA MET A 30 -13.02 -12.54 6.84
C MET A 30 -14.42 -13.09 6.59
N LYS A 31 -15.23 -13.16 7.65
CA LYS A 31 -16.64 -13.51 7.51
C LYS A 31 -17.39 -12.35 6.87
N LEU A 32 -18.16 -12.65 5.82
CA LEU A 32 -19.08 -11.75 5.15
C LEU A 32 -20.52 -12.22 5.41
N CYS A 33 -21.52 -11.40 5.07
CA CYS A 33 -22.92 -11.72 5.29
C CYS A 33 -23.37 -13.01 4.56
N ASN A 34 -22.74 -13.34 3.44
CA ASN A 34 -23.10 -14.45 2.55
C ASN A 34 -21.97 -15.46 2.34
N GLY A 35 -20.93 -15.46 3.18
CA GLY A 35 -19.79 -16.36 3.01
C GLY A 35 -18.52 -15.91 3.74
N TYR A 36 -17.38 -16.32 3.22
CA TYR A 36 -16.05 -15.98 3.71
C TYR A 36 -15.17 -15.49 2.58
N LEU A 37 -14.44 -14.40 2.83
CA LEU A 37 -13.34 -13.97 1.99
C LEU A 37 -12.04 -14.54 2.56
N VAL A 38 -11.27 -15.21 1.72
CA VAL A 38 -9.93 -15.70 2.02
C VAL A 38 -8.94 -14.86 1.25
N MET A 39 -7.98 -14.27 1.96
CA MET A 39 -6.89 -13.50 1.35
C MET A 39 -5.56 -14.17 1.69
N ALA A 40 -4.81 -14.55 0.67
CA ALA A 40 -3.49 -15.13 0.79
C ALA A 40 -2.45 -14.15 0.21
N ASP A 41 -1.64 -13.56 1.09
CA ASP A 41 -0.57 -12.64 0.71
C ASP A 41 0.77 -13.37 0.67
N ARG A 42 1.53 -13.15 -0.40
CA ARG A 42 2.89 -13.64 -0.61
C ARG A 42 3.83 -12.46 -0.86
N TYR A 43 5.04 -12.52 -0.33
CA TYR A 43 6.05 -11.49 -0.52
C TYR A 43 7.27 -12.04 -1.25
N ASP A 44 7.58 -11.45 -2.39
CA ASP A 44 8.80 -11.64 -3.15
C ASP A 44 9.81 -10.58 -2.72
N ALA A 45 10.82 -11.01 -1.95
CA ALA A 45 11.86 -10.13 -1.42
C ALA A 45 12.86 -9.67 -2.48
N GLU A 46 13.11 -10.46 -3.51
CA GLU A 46 14.05 -10.15 -4.60
C GLU A 46 13.52 -8.96 -5.42
N HIS A 47 12.24 -9.01 -5.78
CA HIS A 47 11.61 -7.98 -6.60
C HIS A 47 10.87 -6.90 -5.79
N LYS A 48 10.86 -7.02 -4.45
CA LYS A 48 10.10 -6.18 -3.51
C LYS A 48 8.61 -6.10 -3.88
N ARG A 49 7.99 -7.24 -4.17
CA ARG A 49 6.59 -7.33 -4.61
C ARG A 49 5.73 -8.08 -3.61
N GLU A 50 4.55 -7.55 -3.34
CA GLU A 50 3.48 -8.26 -2.63
C GLU A 50 2.46 -8.76 -3.65
N HIS A 51 2.06 -10.01 -3.48
CA HIS A 51 1.06 -10.70 -4.28
C HIS A 51 -0.07 -11.15 -3.37
N GLY A 52 -1.27 -10.60 -3.54
CA GLY A 52 -2.48 -11.06 -2.86
C GLY A 52 -3.34 -11.88 -3.80
N ASP A 53 -3.67 -13.11 -3.42
CA ASP A 53 -4.74 -13.90 -4.04
C ASP A 53 -5.99 -13.84 -3.13
N CYS A 54 -7.15 -13.57 -3.74
CA CYS A 54 -8.42 -13.51 -3.02
C CYS A 54 -9.39 -14.58 -3.54
N LEU A 55 -10.05 -15.28 -2.62
CA LEU A 55 -11.08 -16.29 -2.91
C LEU A 55 -12.32 -15.99 -2.08
N PHE A 56 -13.51 -16.17 -2.65
CA PHE A 56 -14.76 -16.08 -1.90
C PHE A 56 -15.39 -17.46 -1.78
N ILE A 57 -15.77 -17.86 -0.57
CA ILE A 57 -16.48 -19.11 -0.28
C ILE A 57 -17.88 -18.73 0.16
N ASP A 58 -18.91 -19.09 -0.61
CA ASP A 58 -20.29 -18.74 -0.26
C ASP A 58 -20.85 -19.59 0.90
N ALA A 59 -22.05 -19.24 1.38
CA ALA A 59 -22.72 -19.96 2.46
C ALA A 59 -23.04 -21.44 2.13
N SER A 60 -23.09 -21.80 0.85
CA SER A 60 -23.28 -23.17 0.37
C SER A 60 -21.97 -23.95 0.25
N GLY A 61 -20.83 -23.30 0.51
CA GLY A 61 -19.50 -23.89 0.44
C GLY A 61 -18.86 -23.84 -0.95
N ASN A 62 -19.46 -23.16 -1.94
CA ASN A 62 -18.85 -23.05 -3.26
C ASN A 62 -17.72 -22.04 -3.24
N VAL A 63 -16.59 -22.42 -3.87
CA VAL A 63 -15.46 -21.52 -4.07
C VAL A 63 -15.69 -20.70 -5.34
N ASN A 64 -16.03 -19.44 -5.14
CA ASN A 64 -16.13 -18.44 -6.19
C ASN A 64 -14.75 -17.79 -6.38
N VAL A 65 -14.10 -18.13 -7.49
CA VAL A 65 -12.83 -17.50 -7.87
C VAL A 65 -13.13 -16.10 -8.37
N LEU A 66 -12.69 -15.09 -7.63
CA LEU A 66 -12.81 -13.69 -8.04
C LEU A 66 -12.10 -13.50 -9.40
N THR A 67 -12.62 -12.60 -10.25
CA THR A 67 -12.07 -12.33 -11.59
C THR A 67 -11.44 -10.94 -11.69
N GLY A 68 -10.51 -10.77 -12.64
CA GLY A 68 -9.87 -9.48 -12.90
C GLY A 68 -9.00 -8.97 -11.74
N ALA A 69 -9.04 -7.66 -11.48
CA ALA A 69 -8.23 -6.99 -10.45
C ALA A 69 -8.53 -7.48 -9.02
N LEU A 70 -9.69 -8.11 -8.81
CA LEU A 70 -10.08 -8.68 -7.52
C LEU A 70 -9.46 -10.06 -7.26
N ARG A 71 -8.96 -10.75 -8.30
CA ARG A 71 -8.33 -12.07 -8.15
C ARG A 71 -6.91 -11.98 -7.64
N ARG A 72 -6.14 -11.06 -8.23
CA ARG A 72 -4.70 -10.92 -8.03
C ARG A 72 -4.31 -9.45 -7.97
N ALA A 73 -3.88 -9.00 -6.81
CA ALA A 73 -3.25 -7.71 -6.65
C ALA A 73 -1.74 -7.90 -6.55
N THR A 74 -0.98 -7.26 -7.44
CA THR A 74 0.48 -7.18 -7.31
C THR A 74 0.86 -5.73 -7.03
N SER A 75 1.57 -5.51 -5.92
CA SER A 75 2.04 -4.18 -5.54
C SER A 75 3.54 -4.20 -5.33
N ARG A 76 4.27 -3.26 -5.95
CA ARG A 76 5.68 -3.03 -5.64
C ARG A 76 5.80 -2.14 -4.40
N LEU A 77 6.66 -2.53 -3.47
CA LEU A 77 7.00 -1.72 -2.31
C LEU A 77 8.15 -0.77 -2.65
N TYR A 78 7.99 0.48 -2.26
CA TYR A 78 9.01 1.51 -2.44
C TYR A 78 9.53 1.97 -1.09
N THR A 79 10.84 2.00 -0.95
CA THR A 79 11.52 2.60 0.19
C THR A 79 11.39 4.12 0.13
N LEU A 80 11.55 4.80 1.28
CA LEU A 80 11.50 6.26 1.30
C LEU A 80 12.54 6.93 0.37
N PRO A 81 13.80 6.44 0.26
CA PRO A 81 14.73 6.94 -0.75
C PRO A 81 14.24 6.79 -2.20
N GLU A 82 13.69 5.62 -2.56
CA GLU A 82 13.10 5.40 -3.89
C GLU A 82 11.93 6.37 -4.14
N MET A 83 11.07 6.58 -3.14
CA MET A 83 9.97 7.56 -3.22
C MET A 83 10.48 8.98 -3.43
N LYS A 84 11.52 9.40 -2.70
CA LYS A 84 12.13 10.73 -2.86
C LYS A 84 12.68 10.92 -4.28
N ALA A 85 13.34 9.90 -4.84
CA ALA A 85 13.83 9.94 -6.22
C ALA A 85 12.67 10.09 -7.22
N MET A 86 11.61 9.26 -7.10
CA MET A 86 10.44 9.36 -7.98
C MET A 86 9.72 10.71 -7.88
N LEU A 87 9.60 11.28 -6.67
CA LEU A 87 9.02 12.60 -6.48
C LEU A 87 9.85 13.69 -7.18
N ARG A 88 11.18 13.66 -6.99
CA ARG A 88 12.10 14.58 -7.66
C ARG A 88 11.98 14.48 -9.18
N ASP A 89 11.98 13.28 -9.73
CA ASP A 89 11.87 13.05 -11.17
C ASP A 89 10.51 13.53 -11.71
N ALA A 90 9.47 13.46 -10.86
CA ALA A 90 8.15 14.02 -11.14
C ALA A 90 8.04 15.55 -10.92
N ARG A 91 9.14 16.23 -10.57
CA ARG A 91 9.20 17.66 -10.21
C ARG A 91 8.31 18.01 -9.01
N LEU A 92 8.33 17.15 -7.99
CA LEU A 92 7.70 17.38 -6.69
C LEU A 92 8.77 17.37 -5.60
N ARG A 93 8.78 18.41 -4.77
CA ARG A 93 9.69 18.53 -3.62
C ARG A 93 9.15 17.72 -2.45
N TYR A 94 9.90 16.72 -2.00
CA TYR A 94 9.62 16.02 -0.74
C TYR A 94 9.64 17.00 0.43
N LEU A 95 8.67 16.90 1.34
CA LEU A 95 8.62 17.68 2.58
C LEU A 95 8.85 16.79 3.81
N HIS A 96 7.90 15.91 4.11
CA HIS A 96 7.89 15.09 5.33
C HIS A 96 7.34 13.68 5.06
N ALA A 97 7.56 12.77 6.01
CA ALA A 97 6.90 11.48 6.05
C ALA A 97 6.42 11.21 7.48
N TYR A 98 5.19 10.70 7.61
CA TYR A 98 4.55 10.44 8.89
C TYR A 98 4.21 8.95 9.05
N CYS A 99 4.04 8.55 10.30
CA CYS A 99 3.62 7.20 10.70
C CYS A 99 2.13 6.92 10.39
N GLY A 100 1.56 7.35 9.26
CA GLY A 100 0.13 7.21 8.95
C GLY A 100 -0.64 8.53 9.06
N PHE A 101 -1.96 8.46 9.20
CA PHE A 101 -2.87 9.62 9.29
C PHE A 101 -3.30 9.95 10.74
N GLN A 102 -2.45 9.71 11.73
CA GLN A 102 -2.80 10.09 13.10
C GLN A 102 -2.93 11.61 13.24
N VAL A 103 -3.79 12.03 14.16
CA VAL A 103 -3.95 13.42 14.58
C VAL A 103 -3.66 13.49 16.09
N PRO A 104 -2.61 14.19 16.55
CA PRO A 104 -1.63 14.93 15.75
C PRO A 104 -0.72 13.99 14.90
N PRO A 105 -0.19 14.49 13.75
CA PRO A 105 0.73 13.72 12.93
C PRO A 105 1.97 13.30 13.72
N LYS A 106 2.37 12.03 13.57
CA LYS A 106 3.59 11.49 14.20
C LYS A 106 4.68 11.34 13.16
N GLU A 107 5.84 11.94 13.43
CA GLU A 107 7.03 11.82 12.58
C GLU A 107 7.41 10.35 12.33
N LEU A 108 7.93 10.07 11.14
CA LEU A 108 8.34 8.72 10.78
C LEU A 108 9.55 8.26 11.60
N ILE A 109 9.35 7.24 12.43
CA ILE A 109 10.42 6.62 13.20
C ILE A 109 10.95 5.33 12.52
N PRO A 110 12.23 4.96 12.70
CA PRO A 110 12.83 3.80 12.04
C PRO A 110 12.17 2.45 12.35
N SER A 111 11.57 2.32 13.54
CA SER A 111 10.88 1.10 14.00
C SER A 111 9.46 0.99 13.48
N TYR A 112 8.90 2.02 12.85
CA TYR A 112 7.52 1.99 12.37
C TYR A 112 7.36 0.97 11.23
N ARG A 113 6.31 0.15 11.30
CA ARG A 113 6.10 -1.01 10.39
C ARG A 113 4.78 -0.99 9.63
N ARG A 114 3.92 0.02 9.79
CA ARG A 114 2.66 0.12 9.04
C ARG A 114 2.79 1.14 7.90
N ASN A 115 1.70 1.43 7.20
CA ASN A 115 1.69 2.41 6.12
C ASN A 115 2.19 3.78 6.57
N ILE A 116 2.96 4.42 5.71
CA ILE A 116 3.50 5.76 5.93
C ILE A 116 2.82 6.74 5.00
N VAL A 117 2.66 7.98 5.48
CA VAL A 117 2.14 9.08 4.66
C VAL A 117 3.31 9.93 4.21
N VAL A 118 3.56 9.99 2.91
CA VAL A 118 4.59 10.85 2.32
C VAL A 118 3.93 12.15 1.84
N VAL A 119 4.52 13.28 2.22
CA VAL A 119 4.07 14.61 1.82
C VAL A 119 5.08 15.24 0.88
N ALA A 120 4.58 15.73 -0.26
CA ALA A 120 5.36 16.45 -1.25
C ALA A 120 4.63 17.71 -1.72
N GLN A 121 5.34 18.60 -2.40
CA GLN A 121 4.83 19.86 -2.90
C GLN A 121 5.26 20.10 -4.34
N LYS A 122 4.40 20.74 -5.13
CA LYS A 122 4.76 21.27 -6.45
C LYS A 122 5.50 22.60 -6.33
#